data_AF-A0A481QVB0-F1
#
_entry.id   AF-A0A481QVB0-F1
#
_cell.length_a   1.000
_cell.length_b   1.000
_cell.length_c   1.000
_cell.angle_alpha   90.00
_cell.angle_beta   90.00
_cell.angle_gamma   90.00
#
_symmetry.space_group_name_H-M   'P 1'
#
loop_
_entity.id
_entity.type
_entity.pdbx_description
1 polymer ?
#
loop_
_entity_poly.entity_id
_entity_poly.type
_entity_poly.pdbx_seq_one_letter_code
_entity_poly.pdbx_strand_id
1 'polypeptide(L)'
;MSMKKITLAVLLATALAGCGGSKDKAQELVEASGMTKQYGSMVEMVSTAYASRYPMLEREQIRNVVRENIDPEDLKNKVVEIYADHFDNDELDLMIRANQHPEQAMAIILTSKKGRDLAEKVMTIQTTITKDMQEAMADSDEAIIDALDDLKDEAQG
;
A
#
# COMPACT_ATOMS: atom_id res chain seq x y z
N MET A 1 -9.99 -24.96 58.24
CA MET A 1 -10.93 -25.13 57.11
C MET A 1 -10.78 -23.95 56.15
N SER A 2 -10.48 -24.29 54.90
CA SER A 2 -10.70 -23.57 53.64
C SER A 2 -10.22 -22.12 53.41
N MET A 3 -9.23 -22.01 52.52
CA MET A 3 -8.96 -20.88 51.62
C MET A 3 -10.16 -20.56 50.72
N LYS A 4 -10.38 -19.28 50.41
CA LYS A 4 -10.90 -18.75 49.12
C LYS A 4 -10.35 -17.31 48.98
N LYS A 5 -9.24 -17.06 48.28
CA LYS A 5 -9.15 -16.79 46.82
C LYS A 5 -10.40 -16.08 46.29
N ILE A 6 -10.37 -14.74 46.25
CA ILE A 6 -11.13 -13.98 45.25
C ILE A 6 -10.11 -13.19 44.45
N THR A 7 -9.78 -13.80 43.34
CA THR A 7 -8.86 -13.41 42.30
C THR A 7 -9.51 -12.30 41.47
N LEU A 8 -8.74 -11.22 41.25
CA LEU A 8 -8.62 -10.49 39.98
C LEU A 8 -9.89 -10.46 39.09
N ALA A 9 -10.76 -9.48 39.33
CA ALA A 9 -11.78 -9.08 38.38
C ALA A 9 -11.49 -7.63 37.97
N VAL A 10 -11.63 -7.34 36.66
CA VAL A 10 -11.29 -6.10 35.95
C VAL A 10 -9.90 -6.12 35.29
N LEU A 11 -9.78 -6.91 34.21
CA LEU A 11 -8.75 -6.73 33.20
C LEU A 11 -9.18 -7.36 31.86
N LEU A 12 -10.39 -7.05 31.39
CA LEU A 12 -10.92 -7.55 30.11
C LEU A 12 -11.94 -6.55 29.56
N ALA A 13 -11.46 -5.44 28.98
CA ALA A 13 -12.33 -4.50 28.24
C ALA A 13 -11.60 -3.61 27.21
N THR A 14 -10.58 -4.10 26.50
CA THR A 14 -9.99 -3.38 25.34
C THR A 14 -9.75 -4.25 24.10
N ALA A 15 -10.37 -5.43 24.00
CA ALA A 15 -10.24 -6.31 22.83
C ALA A 15 -11.17 -5.96 21.65
N LEU A 16 -11.59 -4.68 21.50
CA LEU A 16 -12.41 -4.22 20.36
C LEU A 16 -11.77 -3.12 19.51
N ALA A 17 -10.50 -2.79 19.71
CA ALA A 17 -9.75 -1.93 18.78
C ALA A 17 -9.12 -2.71 17.59
N GLY A 18 -9.52 -3.97 17.39
CA GLY A 18 -8.79 -4.95 16.57
C GLY A 18 -9.05 -4.92 15.06
N CYS A 19 -10.01 -4.15 14.53
CA CYS A 19 -10.18 -3.99 13.07
C CYS A 19 -10.08 -2.53 12.58
N GLY A 20 -10.21 -1.53 13.47
CA GLY A 20 -10.04 -0.13 13.09
C GLY A 20 -8.59 0.36 13.22
N GLY A 21 -7.85 -0.16 14.20
CA GLY A 21 -6.53 0.37 14.54
C GLY A 21 -5.47 0.23 13.44
N SER A 22 -5.48 -0.88 12.69
CA SER A 22 -4.49 -1.09 11.63
C SER A 22 -4.80 -0.26 10.40
N LYS A 23 -6.09 -0.08 10.06
CA LYS A 23 -6.50 0.79 8.95
C LYS A 23 -6.15 2.26 9.23
N ASP A 24 -6.40 2.76 10.45
CA ASP A 24 -6.02 4.12 10.85
C ASP A 24 -4.50 4.32 10.77
N LYS A 25 -3.72 3.34 11.22
CA LYS A 25 -2.25 3.39 11.18
C LYS A 25 -1.68 3.24 9.77
N ALA A 26 -2.27 2.39 8.94
CA ALA A 26 -1.91 2.29 7.54
C ALA A 26 -2.21 3.61 6.80
N GLN A 27 -3.34 4.25 7.12
CA GLN A 27 -3.65 5.59 6.62
C GLN A 27 -2.59 6.62 7.04
N GLU A 28 -2.20 6.65 8.32
CA GLU A 28 -1.14 7.52 8.80
C GLU A 28 0.19 7.30 8.04
N LEU A 29 0.57 6.04 7.81
CA LEU A 29 1.77 5.67 7.04
C LEU A 29 1.69 6.17 5.60
N VAL A 30 0.57 5.92 4.92
CA VAL A 30 0.39 6.32 3.51
C VAL A 30 0.42 7.85 3.38
N GLU A 31 -0.18 8.57 4.31
CA GLU A 31 -0.13 10.04 4.35
C GLU A 31 1.28 10.57 4.62
N ALA A 32 2.02 9.93 5.54
CA ALA A 32 3.40 10.29 5.85
C ALA A 32 4.37 9.96 4.71
N SER A 33 4.09 8.97 3.86
CA SER A 33 4.95 8.57 2.73
C SER A 33 5.03 9.62 1.62
N GLY A 34 4.09 10.57 1.59
CA GLY A 34 3.99 11.56 0.52
C GLY A 34 3.47 10.98 -0.80
N MET A 35 2.75 9.85 -0.75
CA MET A 35 2.21 9.15 -1.92
C MET A 35 1.49 10.08 -2.92
N THR A 36 0.63 10.98 -2.43
CA THR A 36 -0.07 11.96 -3.27
C THR A 36 0.88 12.88 -4.03
N LYS A 37 2.00 13.29 -3.42
CA LYS A 37 3.03 14.12 -4.09
C LYS A 37 3.78 13.32 -5.15
N GLN A 38 3.85 12.00 -4.99
CA GLN A 38 4.55 11.09 -5.90
C GLN A 38 3.64 10.50 -6.99
N TYR A 39 2.33 10.73 -6.95
CA TYR A 39 1.36 10.21 -7.92
C TYR A 39 1.77 10.49 -9.37
N GLY A 40 2.24 11.71 -9.66
CA GLY A 40 2.71 12.06 -11.01
C GLY A 40 3.88 11.18 -11.51
N SER A 41 4.78 10.77 -10.61
CA SER A 41 5.88 9.84 -10.93
C SER A 41 5.40 8.40 -11.09
N MET A 42 4.39 7.97 -10.33
CA MET A 42 3.77 6.65 -10.50
C MET A 42 3.07 6.55 -11.85
N VAL A 43 2.28 7.56 -12.22
CA VAL A 43 1.65 7.66 -13.55
C VAL A 43 2.71 7.53 -14.65
N GLU A 44 3.83 8.23 -14.53
CA GLU A 44 4.91 8.17 -15.54
C GLU A 44 5.53 6.76 -15.65
N MET A 45 5.74 6.10 -14.52
CA MET A 45 6.27 4.74 -14.45
C MET A 45 5.31 3.75 -15.12
N VAL A 46 4.03 3.81 -14.76
CA VAL A 46 2.97 2.96 -15.32
C VAL A 46 2.79 3.22 -16.82
N SER A 47 2.77 4.49 -17.23
CA SER A 47 2.70 4.87 -18.65
C SER A 47 3.86 4.32 -19.46
N THR A 48 5.07 4.30 -18.88
CA THR A 48 6.25 3.71 -19.53
C THR A 48 6.11 2.20 -19.73
N ALA A 49 5.45 1.49 -18.80
CA ALA A 49 5.18 0.07 -18.95
C ALA A 49 4.26 -0.20 -20.15
N TYR A 50 3.17 0.57 -20.31
CA TYR A 50 2.27 0.43 -21.46
C TYR A 50 2.88 0.90 -22.78
N ALA A 51 3.73 1.94 -22.78
CA ALA A 51 4.38 2.43 -24.00
C ALA A 51 5.16 1.35 -24.76
N SER A 52 5.67 0.33 -24.07
CA SER A 52 6.32 -0.82 -24.71
C SER A 52 5.35 -1.70 -25.53
N ARG A 53 4.07 -1.77 -25.13
CA ARG A 53 3.00 -2.54 -25.79
C ARG A 53 2.31 -1.75 -26.91
N TYR A 54 2.31 -0.43 -26.82
CA TYR A 54 1.64 0.49 -27.74
C TYR A 54 2.64 1.44 -28.44
N PRO A 55 3.60 0.91 -29.23
CA PRO A 55 4.69 1.73 -29.79
C PRO A 55 4.23 2.74 -30.86
N MET A 56 3.00 2.61 -31.35
CA MET A 56 2.39 3.51 -32.33
C MET A 56 1.70 4.72 -31.70
N LEU A 57 1.45 4.71 -30.38
CA LEU A 57 0.79 5.80 -29.67
C LEU A 57 1.82 6.78 -29.11
N GLU A 58 1.47 8.06 -29.10
CA GLU A 58 2.30 9.08 -28.47
C GLU A 58 2.33 8.91 -26.95
N ARG A 59 3.48 9.19 -26.32
CA ARG A 59 3.65 9.02 -24.86
C ARG A 59 2.62 9.81 -24.06
N GLU A 60 2.20 10.97 -24.57
CA GLU A 60 1.19 11.80 -23.93
C GLU A 60 -0.21 11.16 -23.95
N GLN A 61 -0.58 10.47 -25.05
CA GLN A 61 -1.86 9.77 -25.15
C GLN A 61 -1.93 8.66 -24.10
N ILE A 62 -0.89 7.84 -24.01
CA ILE A 62 -0.80 6.75 -23.02
C ILE A 62 -0.87 7.31 -21.60
N ARG A 63 -0.14 8.39 -21.34
CA ARG A 63 -0.14 9.05 -20.03
C ARG A 63 -1.51 9.57 -19.63
N ASN A 64 -2.28 10.10 -20.57
CA ASN A 64 -3.62 10.62 -20.30
C ASN A 64 -4.60 9.47 -19.97
N VAL A 65 -4.57 8.38 -20.74
CA VAL A 65 -5.38 7.19 -20.42
C VAL A 65 -5.06 6.64 -19.03
N VAL A 66 -3.79 6.53 -18.67
CA VAL A 66 -3.38 6.07 -17.32
C VAL A 66 -3.92 7.01 -16.23
N ARG A 67 -3.91 8.33 -16.43
CA ARG A 67 -4.45 9.30 -15.46
C ARG A 67 -5.96 9.21 -15.32
N GLU A 68 -6.66 8.99 -16.43
CA GLU A 68 -8.11 8.91 -16.45
C GLU A 68 -8.63 7.65 -15.75
N ASN A 69 -7.82 6.58 -15.69
CA ASN A 69 -8.22 5.28 -15.16
C ASN A 69 -7.60 4.93 -13.79
N ILE A 70 -6.72 5.79 -13.24
CA ILE A 70 -6.14 5.61 -11.90
C ILE A 70 -6.47 6.82 -11.04
N ASP A 71 -7.53 6.72 -10.24
CA ASP A 71 -7.88 7.75 -9.26
C ASP A 71 -6.88 7.74 -8.09
N PRO A 72 -6.29 8.90 -7.71
CA PRO A 72 -5.27 8.96 -6.67
C PRO A 72 -5.81 8.63 -5.27
N GLU A 73 -7.07 8.93 -4.96
CA GLU A 73 -7.67 8.61 -3.66
C GLU A 73 -8.08 7.14 -3.58
N ASP A 74 -8.58 6.57 -4.67
CA ASP A 74 -8.82 5.12 -4.77
C ASP A 74 -7.52 4.32 -4.62
N LEU A 75 -6.46 4.73 -5.32
CA LEU A 75 -5.13 4.12 -5.16
C LEU A 75 -4.64 4.22 -3.71
N LYS A 76 -4.86 5.37 -3.05
CA LYS A 76 -4.54 5.56 -1.62
C LYS A 76 -5.28 4.56 -0.75
N ASN A 77 -6.59 4.42 -0.96
CA ASN A 77 -7.42 3.51 -0.17
C ASN A 77 -6.99 2.05 -0.36
N LYS A 78 -6.69 1.63 -1.59
CA LYS A 78 -6.17 0.29 -1.89
C LYS A 78 -4.86 0.01 -1.17
N VAL A 79 -3.91 0.95 -1.20
CA VAL A 79 -2.64 0.82 -0.46
C VAL A 79 -2.89 0.72 1.06
N VAL A 80 -3.79 1.54 1.60
CA VAL A 80 -4.16 1.50 3.03
C VAL A 80 -4.71 0.13 3.41
N GLU A 81 -5.62 -0.43 2.60
CA GLU A 81 -6.23 -1.73 2.88
C GLU A 81 -5.19 -2.86 2.84
N ILE A 82 -4.36 -2.90 1.81
CA ILE A 82 -3.28 -3.90 1.71
C ILE A 82 -2.33 -3.82 2.91
N TYR A 83 -1.91 -2.61 3.31
CA TYR A 83 -1.01 -2.48 4.46
C TYR A 83 -1.69 -2.87 5.78
N ALA A 84 -2.97 -2.56 5.96
CA ALA A 84 -3.72 -2.90 7.15
C ALA A 84 -3.98 -4.41 7.29
N ASP A 85 -4.07 -5.14 6.17
CA ASP A 85 -4.25 -6.59 6.13
C ASP A 85 -2.95 -7.35 6.45
N HIS A 86 -1.80 -6.76 6.11
CA HIS A 86 -0.50 -7.41 6.26
C HIS A 86 0.26 -7.00 7.51
N PHE A 87 0.00 -5.82 8.07
CA PHE A 87 0.76 -5.28 9.20
C PHE A 87 -0.14 -4.92 10.38
N ASP A 88 0.30 -5.28 11.58
CA ASP A 88 -0.36 -4.85 12.80
C ASP A 88 0.01 -3.39 13.16
N ASN A 89 -0.73 -2.79 14.10
CA ASN A 89 -0.50 -1.40 14.53
C ASN A 89 0.95 -1.14 14.97
N ASP A 90 1.54 -2.16 15.59
CA ASP A 90 2.80 -2.15 16.28
C ASP A 90 3.96 -2.15 15.26
N GLU A 91 3.77 -2.84 14.14
CA GLU A 91 4.60 -2.86 12.94
C GLU A 91 4.44 -1.57 12.12
N LEU A 92 3.19 -1.13 11.90
CA LEU A 92 2.89 0.12 11.19
C LEU A 92 3.50 1.33 11.91
N ASP A 93 3.46 1.38 13.24
CA ASP A 93 4.13 2.41 14.05
C ASP A 93 5.66 2.43 13.89
N LEU A 94 6.28 1.26 13.64
CA LEU A 94 7.71 1.21 13.33
C LEU A 94 7.98 1.74 11.92
N MET A 95 7.14 1.39 10.95
CA MET A 95 7.25 1.90 9.58
C MET A 95 7.06 3.41 9.51
N ILE A 96 6.06 3.96 10.21
CA ILE A 96 5.79 5.40 10.29
C ILE A 96 7.02 6.12 10.84
N ARG A 97 7.59 5.65 11.96
CA ARG A 97 8.79 6.25 12.55
C ARG A 97 10.00 6.19 11.62
N ALA A 98 10.20 5.05 10.95
CA ALA A 98 11.29 4.92 9.97
C ALA A 98 11.09 5.85 8.77
N ASN A 99 9.87 6.02 8.30
CA ASN A 99 9.53 6.93 7.20
C ASN A 99 9.70 8.42 7.59
N GLN A 100 9.37 8.78 8.84
CA GLN A 100 9.55 10.13 9.37
C GLN A 100 11.02 10.51 9.61
N HIS A 101 11.89 9.51 9.82
CA HIS A 101 13.33 9.69 10.08
C HIS A 101 14.18 8.83 9.12
N PRO A 102 14.19 9.15 7.81
CA PRO A 102 14.85 8.31 6.80
C PRO A 102 16.35 8.10 7.08
N GLU A 103 17.03 9.10 7.64
CA GLU A 103 18.44 9.02 8.03
C GLU A 103 18.70 8.08 9.21
N GLN A 104 17.64 7.72 9.97
CA GLN A 104 17.69 6.82 11.12
C GLN A 104 16.93 5.51 10.87
N ALA A 105 16.29 5.33 9.71
CA ALA A 105 15.42 4.20 9.41
C ALA A 105 16.09 2.84 9.70
N MET A 106 17.34 2.66 9.27
CA MET A 106 18.09 1.43 9.55
C MET A 106 18.30 1.21 11.05
N ALA A 107 18.59 2.26 11.81
CA ALA A 107 18.75 2.15 13.25
C ALA A 107 17.41 1.82 13.94
N ILE A 108 16.32 2.47 13.55
CA ILE A 108 14.97 2.23 14.07
C ILE A 108 14.56 0.75 13.87
N ILE A 109 14.83 0.21 12.69
CA ILE A 109 14.45 -1.15 12.30
C ILE A 109 15.41 -2.20 12.90
N LEU A 110 16.73 -2.04 12.75
CA LEU A 110 17.67 -3.13 13.04
C LEU A 110 18.11 -3.25 14.51
N THR A 111 17.92 -2.20 15.33
CA THR A 111 18.41 -2.20 16.73
C THR A 111 17.48 -2.92 17.71
N SER A 112 16.24 -3.21 17.32
CA SER A 112 15.27 -3.91 18.17
C SER A 112 15.00 -5.32 17.64
N LYS A 113 14.52 -6.23 18.51
CA LYS A 113 14.03 -7.55 18.05
C LYS A 113 12.83 -7.36 17.10
N LYS A 114 11.85 -6.57 17.52
CA LYS A 114 10.63 -6.30 16.78
C LYS A 114 10.87 -5.71 15.39
N GLY A 115 11.82 -4.79 15.25
CA GLY A 115 12.15 -4.23 13.94
C GLY A 115 12.90 -5.22 13.03
N ARG A 116 13.71 -6.13 13.58
CA ARG A 116 14.30 -7.23 12.81
C ARG A 116 13.24 -8.23 12.35
N ASP A 117 12.32 -8.60 13.23
CA ASP A 117 11.17 -9.46 12.91
C ASP A 117 10.31 -8.79 11.79
N LEU A 118 10.10 -7.47 11.87
CA LEU A 118 9.42 -6.70 10.82
C LEU A 118 10.18 -6.72 9.48
N ALA A 119 11.50 -6.53 9.49
CA ALA A 119 12.30 -6.57 8.27
C ALA A 119 12.24 -7.95 7.58
N GLU A 120 12.29 -9.03 8.37
CA GLU A 120 12.14 -10.40 7.87
C GLU A 120 10.73 -10.64 7.31
N LYS A 121 9.69 -10.15 7.99
CA LYS A 121 8.30 -10.23 7.52
C LYS A 121 8.13 -9.52 6.19
N VAL A 122 8.61 -8.26 6.06
CA VAL A 122 8.53 -7.49 4.81
C VAL A 122 9.16 -8.27 3.65
N MET A 123 10.34 -8.88 3.86
CA MET A 123 10.98 -9.73 2.83
C MET A 123 10.16 -10.97 2.48
N THR A 124 9.48 -11.57 3.47
CA THR A 124 8.69 -12.78 3.29
C THR A 124 7.39 -12.52 2.51
N ILE A 125 6.73 -11.40 2.81
CA ILE A 125 5.40 -11.09 2.24
C ILE A 125 5.45 -10.13 1.04
N GLN A 126 6.63 -9.69 0.63
CA GLN A 126 6.79 -8.75 -0.50
C GLN A 126 6.06 -9.23 -1.77
N THR A 127 6.20 -10.51 -2.10
CA THR A 127 5.51 -11.11 -3.26
C THR A 127 4.00 -11.11 -3.08
N THR A 128 3.52 -11.37 -1.87
CA THR A 128 2.09 -11.34 -1.53
C THR A 128 1.53 -9.93 -1.67
N ILE A 129 2.17 -8.93 -1.07
CA ILE A 129 1.76 -7.52 -1.20
C ILE A 129 1.75 -7.08 -2.68
N THR A 130 2.75 -7.51 -3.46
CA THR A 130 2.80 -7.19 -4.90
C THR A 130 1.62 -7.81 -5.64
N LYS A 131 1.27 -9.06 -5.31
CA LYS A 131 0.13 -9.75 -5.90
C LYS A 131 -1.19 -9.08 -5.50
N ASP A 132 -1.37 -8.74 -4.23
CA ASP A 132 -2.59 -8.10 -3.75
C ASP A 132 -2.78 -6.71 -4.38
N MET A 133 -1.68 -5.99 -4.63
CA MET A 133 -1.71 -4.75 -5.40
C MET A 133 -2.12 -4.98 -6.85
N GLN A 134 -1.62 -6.03 -7.50
CA GLN A 134 -2.03 -6.39 -8.86
C GLN A 134 -3.53 -6.74 -8.92
N GLU A 135 -4.01 -7.51 -7.97
CA GLU A 135 -5.43 -7.88 -7.87
C GLU A 135 -6.31 -6.65 -7.61
N ALA A 136 -5.90 -5.75 -6.70
CA ALA A 136 -6.62 -4.50 -6.41
C ALA A 136 -6.63 -3.51 -7.59
N MET A 137 -5.68 -3.63 -8.51
CA MET A 137 -5.54 -2.77 -9.69
C MET A 137 -6.05 -3.42 -10.98
N ALA A 138 -6.57 -4.65 -10.92
CA ALA A 138 -6.96 -5.42 -12.12
C ALA A 138 -8.02 -4.68 -12.96
N ASP A 139 -9.05 -4.14 -12.34
CA ASP A 139 -10.11 -3.40 -13.04
C ASP A 139 -9.55 -2.13 -13.74
N SER A 140 -8.61 -1.43 -13.10
CA SER A 140 -7.92 -0.28 -13.69
C SER A 140 -7.01 -0.69 -14.84
N ASP A 141 -6.31 -1.83 -14.73
CA ASP A 141 -5.46 -2.37 -15.81
C ASP A 141 -6.30 -2.75 -17.04
N GLU A 142 -7.43 -3.43 -16.85
CA GLU A 142 -8.36 -3.79 -17.92
C GLU A 142 -8.90 -2.52 -18.62
N ALA A 143 -9.38 -1.53 -17.85
CA ALA A 143 -9.89 -0.28 -18.41
C ALA A 143 -8.82 0.53 -19.18
N ILE A 144 -7.56 0.52 -18.71
CA ILE A 144 -6.45 1.14 -19.44
C ILE A 144 -6.18 0.40 -20.75
N ILE A 145 -6.13 -0.92 -20.72
CA ILE A 145 -5.86 -1.74 -21.91
C ILE A 145 -6.94 -1.51 -22.97
N ASP A 146 -8.22 -1.56 -22.57
CA ASP A 146 -9.35 -1.33 -23.48
C ASP A 146 -9.27 0.05 -24.13
N ALA A 147 -9.05 1.11 -23.34
CA ALA A 147 -8.93 2.47 -23.87
C ALA A 147 -7.71 2.66 -24.78
N LEU A 148 -6.58 1.99 -24.50
CA LEU A 148 -5.40 2.04 -25.36
C LEU A 148 -5.59 1.24 -26.65
N ASP A 149 -6.30 0.12 -26.61
CA ASP A 149 -6.66 -0.66 -27.79
C ASP A 149 -7.59 0.13 -28.71
N ASP A 150 -8.60 0.81 -28.16
CA ASP A 150 -9.47 1.72 -28.91
C ASP A 150 -8.67 2.83 -29.61
N LEU A 151 -7.79 3.52 -28.87
CA LEU A 151 -6.93 4.57 -29.44
C LEU A 151 -5.99 4.05 -30.54
N LYS A 152 -5.46 2.84 -30.36
CA LYS A 152 -4.61 2.19 -31.36
C LYS A 152 -5.39 1.92 -32.63
N ASP A 153 -6.61 1.43 -32.52
CA ASP A 153 -7.44 1.06 -33.67
C ASP A 153 -7.91 2.31 -34.43
N GLU A 154 -8.24 3.40 -33.72
CA GLU A 154 -8.49 4.73 -34.31
C GLU A 154 -7.29 5.28 -35.08
N ALA A 155 -6.06 5.07 -34.58
CA ALA A 155 -4.84 5.55 -35.24
C ALA A 155 -4.47 4.74 -36.50
N GLN A 156 -5.05 3.55 -36.68
CA GLN A 156 -4.75 2.64 -37.79
C GLN A 156 -5.85 2.59 -38.88
N GLY A 157 -7.05 3.10 -38.59
CA GLY A 157 -8.18 3.23 -39.53
C GLY A 157 -8.16 4.50 -40.36
#